data_AF-A0A835TPM8-F1
#
_entry.id   AF-A0A835TPM8-F1
#
_cell.length_a   1.000
_cell.length_b   1.000
_cell.length_c   1.000
_cell.angle_alpha   90.00
_cell.angle_beta   90.00
_cell.angle_gamma   90.00
#
_symmetry.space_group_name_H-M   'P 1'
#
loop_
_entity.id
_entity.type
_entity.pdbx_description
1 polymer ?
#
loop_
_entity_poly.entity_id
_entity_poly.type
_entity_poly.pdbx_seq_one_letter_code
_entity_poly.pdbx_strand_id
1 'polypeptide(L)'
;MHHILIPLCSRIALHLLRLLGTQEPRWDLPFLAFLVKVLKCLDLTKCGDSVLKVMSRYLQNKCRERRLLALRGLVVLSKDPSMARKMCSLSPSLLELLGDADGEVIGMTLHVFANVLQKKDILISSTTALKLAEALLELFDHDNSQVQLLSIHLFYKVMELVVDEGKKSLNTVVHKSLYPLLIYCHDENQHLAKVRFCVMLVPPGRGSAASCPGTSRAAASSQPWHRDAAPVP
;
A
#
# COMPACT_ATOMS: atom_id res chain seq x y z
N MET A 1 -22.56 -28.07 12.33
CA MET A 1 -21.24 -28.52 12.85
C MET A 1 -20.23 -27.39 13.14
N HIS A 2 -20.43 -26.14 12.66
CA HIS A 2 -19.48 -25.04 12.91
C HIS A 2 -19.48 -24.45 14.34
N HIS A 3 -20.55 -24.62 15.13
CA HIS A 3 -20.66 -24.01 16.46
C HIS A 3 -19.84 -24.70 17.56
N ILE A 4 -19.43 -25.96 17.40
CA ILE A 4 -18.69 -26.73 18.41
C ILE A 4 -17.17 -26.64 18.19
N LEU A 5 -16.73 -26.36 16.96
CA LEU A 5 -15.31 -26.25 16.61
C LEU A 5 -14.70 -24.93 17.12
N ILE A 6 -15.48 -23.84 17.15
CA ILE A 6 -14.98 -22.51 17.53
C ILE A 6 -14.47 -22.47 18.99
N PRO A 7 -15.17 -23.03 20.01
CA PRO A 7 -14.68 -23.07 21.39
C PRO A 7 -13.41 -23.92 21.59
N LEU A 8 -13.29 -25.04 20.86
CA LEU A 8 -12.12 -25.90 20.95
C LEU A 8 -10.91 -25.26 20.26
N CYS A 9 -11.11 -24.68 19.07
CA CYS A 9 -10.07 -23.95 18.35
C CYS A 9 -9.56 -22.76 19.17
N SER A 10 -10.43 -22.00 19.83
CA SER A 10 -10.01 -20.86 20.66
C SER A 10 -9.21 -21.31 21.88
N ARG A 11 -9.62 -22.40 22.56
CA ARG A 11 -8.90 -22.94 23.71
C ARG A 11 -7.50 -23.44 23.34
N ILE A 12 -7.38 -24.16 22.23
CA ILE A 12 -6.08 -24.63 21.70
C ILE A 12 -5.22 -23.42 21.30
N ALA A 13 -5.78 -22.45 20.59
CA ALA A 13 -5.07 -21.24 20.18
C ALA A 13 -4.53 -20.44 21.37
N LEU A 14 -5.32 -20.29 22.44
CA LEU A 14 -4.89 -19.62 23.67
C LEU A 14 -3.77 -20.40 24.38
N HIS A 15 -3.83 -21.72 24.38
CA HIS A 15 -2.76 -22.55 24.94
C HIS A 15 -1.46 -22.38 24.15
N LEU A 16 -1.53 -22.46 22.82
CA LEU A 16 -0.38 -22.24 21.94
C LEU A 16 0.18 -20.83 22.06
N LEU A 17 -0.68 -19.82 22.17
CA LEU A 17 -0.27 -18.44 22.37
C LEU A 17 0.56 -18.26 23.65
N ARG A 18 0.14 -18.92 24.74
CA ARG A 18 0.92 -18.93 25.99
C ARG A 18 2.26 -19.62 25.80
N LEU A 19 2.28 -20.77 25.13
CA LEU A 19 3.50 -21.55 24.89
C LEU A 19 4.53 -20.78 24.05
N LEU A 20 4.08 -20.18 22.94
CA LEU A 20 4.89 -19.34 22.06
C LEU A 20 5.34 -18.02 22.73
N GLY A 21 4.57 -17.55 23.72
CA GLY A 21 4.89 -16.34 24.47
C GLY A 21 5.99 -16.54 25.51
N THR A 22 6.11 -17.73 26.11
CA THR A 22 7.00 -17.99 27.25
C THR A 22 8.29 -18.72 26.89
N GLN A 23 8.29 -19.59 25.88
CA GLN A 23 9.46 -20.35 25.45
C GLN A 23 9.62 -20.25 23.92
N GLU A 24 10.82 -20.55 23.41
CA GLU A 24 11.01 -20.96 22.02
C GLU A 24 10.91 -22.49 21.96
N PRO A 25 9.69 -23.07 21.84
CA PRO A 25 9.55 -24.51 21.82
C PRO A 25 10.23 -25.08 20.58
N ARG A 26 10.77 -26.31 20.70
CA ARG A 26 11.37 -27.03 19.56
C ARG A 26 10.42 -27.20 18.36
N TRP A 27 9.11 -27.07 18.59
CA TRP A 27 8.02 -27.17 17.61
C TRP A 27 7.30 -25.83 17.39
N ASP A 28 7.99 -24.72 17.62
CA ASP A 28 7.43 -23.38 17.50
C ASP A 28 6.88 -23.08 16.10
N LEU A 29 7.54 -23.54 15.03
CA LEU A 29 7.13 -23.26 13.67
C LEU A 29 5.73 -23.85 13.34
N PRO A 30 5.45 -25.16 13.55
CA PRO A 30 4.10 -25.70 13.42
C PRO A 30 3.07 -25.02 14.32
N PHE A 31 3.44 -24.68 15.56
CA PHE A 31 2.54 -24.00 16.49
C PHE A 31 2.18 -22.59 16.03
N LEU A 32 3.16 -21.84 15.53
CA LEU A 32 2.97 -20.53 14.94
C LEU A 32 2.10 -20.62 13.68
N ALA A 33 2.37 -21.59 12.79
CA ALA A 33 1.57 -21.81 11.59
C ALA A 33 0.11 -22.11 11.92
N PHE A 34 -0.13 -22.99 12.90
CA PHE A 34 -1.48 -23.28 13.39
C PHE A 34 -2.13 -22.04 13.99
N LEU A 35 -1.42 -21.31 14.87
CA LEU A 35 -1.92 -20.10 15.51
C LEU A 35 -2.39 -19.08 14.48
N VAL A 36 -1.57 -18.79 13.45
CA VAL A 36 -1.88 -17.87 12.35
C VAL A 36 -3.18 -18.28 11.64
N LYS A 37 -3.42 -19.58 11.44
CA LYS A 37 -4.63 -20.10 10.78
C LYS A 37 -5.89 -19.87 11.60
N VAL A 38 -5.78 -19.93 12.93
CA VAL A 38 -6.92 -19.83 13.86
C VAL A 38 -7.06 -18.45 14.51
N LEU A 39 -6.27 -17.44 14.11
CA LEU A 39 -6.36 -16.07 14.63
C LEU A 39 -7.78 -15.50 14.58
N LYS A 40 -8.55 -15.82 13.53
CA LYS A 40 -9.93 -15.36 13.38
C LYS A 40 -10.90 -15.94 14.42
N CYS A 41 -10.51 -17.02 15.10
CA CYS A 41 -11.30 -17.65 16.16
C CYS A 41 -10.98 -17.08 17.55
N LEU A 42 -9.95 -16.23 17.66
CA LEU A 42 -9.53 -15.64 18.93
C LEU A 42 -10.32 -14.36 19.23
N ASP A 43 -10.62 -14.18 20.51
CA ASP A 43 -11.14 -12.92 21.04
C ASP A 43 -9.98 -11.91 21.20
N LEU A 44 -9.72 -11.15 20.14
CA LEU A 44 -8.62 -10.19 20.09
C LEU A 44 -8.76 -9.04 21.10
N THR A 45 -9.96 -8.82 21.64
CA THR A 45 -10.17 -7.84 22.73
C THR A 45 -9.47 -8.27 24.02
N LYS A 46 -9.34 -9.58 24.26
CA LYS A 46 -8.71 -10.15 25.46
C LYS A 46 -7.26 -10.52 25.26
N CYS A 47 -6.93 -11.13 24.12
CA CYS A 47 -5.59 -11.67 23.89
C CYS A 47 -4.77 -10.93 22.82
N GLY A 48 -5.29 -9.83 22.25
CA GLY A 48 -4.65 -9.12 21.14
C GLY A 48 -3.20 -8.69 21.44
N ASP A 49 -2.94 -8.16 22.63
CA ASP A 49 -1.59 -7.70 23.01
C ASP A 49 -0.60 -8.88 23.13
N SER A 50 -1.08 -10.02 23.64
CA SER A 50 -0.27 -11.24 23.68
C SER A 50 0.03 -11.76 22.28
N VAL A 51 -0.96 -11.73 21.37
CA VAL A 51 -0.77 -12.13 19.97
C VAL A 51 0.24 -11.21 19.29
N LEU A 52 0.09 -9.89 19.40
CA LEU A 52 1.02 -8.94 18.79
C LEU A 52 2.44 -9.10 19.34
N LYS A 53 2.59 -9.33 20.66
CA LYS A 53 3.88 -9.60 21.28
C LYS A 53 4.55 -10.84 20.68
N VAL A 54 3.79 -11.91 20.48
CA VAL A 54 4.29 -13.14 19.84
C VAL A 54 4.69 -12.86 18.39
N MET A 55 3.82 -12.24 17.59
CA MET A 55 4.13 -11.94 16.18
C MET A 55 5.36 -11.03 16.05
N SER A 56 5.44 -9.97 16.86
CA SER A 56 6.57 -9.04 16.88
C SER A 56 7.89 -9.73 17.18
N ARG A 57 7.92 -10.68 18.12
CA ARG A 57 9.12 -11.48 18.40
C ARG A 57 9.56 -12.28 17.18
N TYR A 58 8.62 -12.92 16.49
CA TYR A 58 8.92 -13.75 15.33
C TYR A 58 9.29 -12.96 14.07
N LEU A 59 8.91 -11.67 13.97
CA LEU A 59 9.39 -10.78 12.89
C LEU A 59 10.92 -10.63 12.89
N GLN A 60 11.53 -10.58 14.07
CA GLN A 60 12.98 -10.37 14.22
C GLN A 60 13.78 -11.69 14.18
N ASN A 61 13.13 -12.81 13.80
CA ASN A 61 13.78 -14.11 13.77
C ASN A 61 14.62 -14.28 12.48
N LYS A 62 15.78 -14.94 12.59
CA LYS A 62 16.65 -15.22 11.44
C LYS A 62 16.01 -16.18 10.42
N CYS A 63 15.14 -17.08 10.87
CA CYS A 63 14.44 -18.04 10.02
C CYS A 63 13.32 -17.35 9.22
N ARG A 64 13.46 -17.40 7.90
CA ARG A 64 12.54 -16.84 6.91
C ARG A 64 11.10 -17.28 7.13
N GLU A 65 10.89 -18.58 7.34
CA GLU A 65 9.55 -19.18 7.49
C GLU A 65 8.83 -18.63 8.73
N ARG A 66 9.57 -18.40 9.82
CA ARG A 66 9.02 -17.80 11.04
C ARG A 66 8.62 -16.34 10.81
N ARG A 67 9.47 -15.55 10.13
CA ARG A 67 9.14 -14.16 9.76
C ARG A 67 7.90 -14.09 8.88
N LEU A 68 7.82 -14.94 7.85
CA LEU A 68 6.67 -14.99 6.95
C LEU A 68 5.39 -15.41 7.66
N LEU A 69 5.45 -16.38 8.57
CA LEU A 69 4.28 -16.74 9.37
C LEU A 69 3.85 -15.59 10.28
N ALA A 70 4.79 -14.89 10.91
CA ALA A 70 4.49 -13.70 11.70
C ALA A 70 3.82 -12.61 10.85
N LEU A 71 4.38 -12.32 9.67
CA LEU A 71 3.81 -11.36 8.72
C LEU A 71 2.42 -11.78 8.24
N ARG A 72 2.20 -13.05 7.89
CA ARG A 72 0.86 -13.58 7.56
C ARG A 72 -0.11 -13.36 8.73
N GLY A 73 0.33 -13.58 9.96
CA GLY A 73 -0.44 -13.26 11.16
C GLY A 73 -0.79 -11.77 11.24
N LEU A 74 0.18 -10.88 11.05
CA LEU A 74 -0.03 -9.43 11.09
C LEU A 74 -0.92 -8.93 9.95
N VAL A 75 -0.86 -9.52 8.76
CA VAL A 75 -1.80 -9.21 7.65
C VAL A 75 -3.24 -9.58 8.04
N VAL A 76 -3.44 -10.67 8.78
CA VAL A 76 -4.77 -11.04 9.29
C VAL A 76 -5.23 -10.08 10.38
N LEU A 77 -4.35 -9.74 11.33
CA LEU A 77 -4.67 -8.86 12.46
C LEU A 77 -4.96 -7.43 12.04
N SER A 78 -4.17 -6.89 11.11
CA SER A 78 -4.30 -5.50 10.63
C SER A 78 -5.63 -5.19 9.93
N LYS A 79 -6.41 -6.21 9.55
CA LYS A 79 -7.79 -6.02 9.04
C LYS A 79 -8.76 -5.63 10.14
N ASP A 80 -8.47 -5.98 11.39
CA ASP A 80 -9.24 -5.53 12.54
C ASP A 80 -8.80 -4.10 12.94
N PRO A 81 -9.71 -3.12 13.01
CA PRO A 81 -9.35 -1.74 13.29
C PRO A 81 -8.69 -1.52 14.66
N SER A 82 -9.11 -2.27 15.68
CA SER A 82 -8.56 -2.14 17.03
C SER A 82 -7.12 -2.65 17.08
N MET A 83 -6.83 -3.72 16.32
CA MET A 83 -5.49 -4.26 16.17
C MET A 83 -4.60 -3.38 15.29
N ALA A 84 -5.12 -2.85 14.18
CA ALA A 84 -4.39 -1.94 13.30
C ALA A 84 -3.81 -0.74 14.07
N ARG A 85 -4.60 -0.14 14.96
CA ARG A 85 -4.14 0.97 15.81
C ARG A 85 -3.01 0.56 16.76
N LYS A 86 -3.10 -0.64 17.36
CA LYS A 86 -2.05 -1.17 18.25
C LYS A 86 -0.74 -1.44 17.49
N MET A 87 -0.86 -1.82 16.21
CA MET A 87 0.27 -2.15 15.35
C MET A 87 1.11 -0.94 14.92
N CYS A 88 0.67 0.30 15.12
CA CYS A 88 1.48 1.48 14.82
C CYS A 88 2.84 1.46 15.55
N SER A 89 2.90 0.85 16.74
CA SER A 89 4.15 0.65 17.49
C SER A 89 5.18 -0.26 16.79
N LEU A 90 4.73 -1.11 15.85
CA LEU A 90 5.58 -2.01 15.07
C LEU A 90 6.17 -1.34 13.82
N SER A 91 5.78 -0.09 13.52
CA SER A 91 6.24 0.61 12.31
C SER A 91 7.76 0.58 12.12
N PRO A 92 8.61 0.77 13.15
CA PRO A 92 10.06 0.70 12.98
C PRO A 92 10.54 -0.66 12.47
N SER A 93 10.09 -1.76 13.09
CA SER A 93 10.47 -3.12 12.67
C SER A 93 9.89 -3.49 11.31
N LEU A 94 8.72 -2.97 10.95
CA LEU A 94 8.15 -3.18 9.62
C LEU A 94 8.90 -2.38 8.55
N LEU A 95 9.39 -1.17 8.86
CA LEU A 95 10.22 -0.40 7.94
C LEU A 95 11.52 -1.13 7.60
N GLU A 96 12.16 -1.76 8.59
CA GLU A 96 13.36 -2.58 8.36
C GLU A 96 13.11 -3.71 7.35
N LEU A 97 11.91 -4.33 7.39
CA LEU A 97 11.54 -5.44 6.50
C LEU A 97 11.23 -5.00 5.06
N LEU A 98 11.07 -3.70 4.78
CA LEU A 98 10.95 -3.20 3.41
C LEU A 98 12.28 -3.26 2.65
N GLY A 99 13.41 -3.33 3.36
CA GLY A 99 14.74 -3.54 2.78
C GLY A 99 15.21 -5.00 2.78
N ASP A 100 14.33 -5.98 3.04
CA ASP A 100 14.67 -7.41 2.97
C ASP A 100 14.90 -7.82 1.51
N ALA A 101 15.81 -8.76 1.25
CA ALA A 101 16.06 -9.28 -0.10
C ALA A 101 14.92 -10.18 -0.61
N ASP A 102 14.04 -10.66 0.28
CA ASP A 102 12.91 -11.51 -0.06
C ASP A 102 11.67 -10.68 -0.43
N GLY A 103 11.30 -10.72 -1.71
CA GLY A 103 10.10 -10.05 -2.22
C GLY A 103 8.78 -10.51 -1.58
N GLU A 104 8.69 -11.73 -1.03
CA GLU A 104 7.50 -12.18 -0.27
C GLU A 104 7.42 -11.46 1.09
N VAL A 105 8.57 -11.26 1.75
CA VAL A 105 8.67 -10.51 3.01
C VAL A 105 8.29 -9.05 2.77
N ILE A 106 8.86 -8.42 1.73
CA ILE A 106 8.51 -7.04 1.35
C ILE A 106 7.02 -6.94 1.03
N GLY A 107 6.49 -7.83 0.17
CA GLY A 107 5.10 -7.81 -0.27
C GLY A 107 4.11 -7.95 0.90
N MET A 108 4.36 -8.83 1.86
CA MET A 108 3.52 -8.94 3.05
C MET A 108 3.63 -7.73 3.97
N THR A 109 4.83 -7.17 4.11
CA THR A 109 5.07 -5.94 4.89
C THR A 109 4.27 -4.76 4.31
N LEU A 110 4.27 -4.59 2.99
CA LEU A 110 3.44 -3.61 2.29
C LEU A 110 1.94 -3.83 2.56
N HIS A 111 1.47 -5.08 2.56
CA HIS A 111 0.07 -5.37 2.91
C HIS A 111 -0.28 -5.01 4.35
N VAL A 112 0.65 -5.22 5.30
CA VAL A 112 0.45 -4.80 6.69
C VAL A 112 0.30 -3.28 6.76
N PHE A 113 1.21 -2.52 6.15
CA PHE A 113 1.10 -1.06 6.11
C PHE A 113 -0.19 -0.59 5.42
N ALA A 114 -0.55 -1.19 4.28
CA ALA A 114 -1.77 -0.84 3.56
C ALA A 114 -3.02 -1.02 4.43
N ASN A 115 -3.12 -2.12 5.18
CA ASN A 115 -4.25 -2.35 6.09
C ASN A 115 -4.24 -1.37 7.28
N VAL A 116 -3.07 -1.13 7.89
CA VAL A 116 -2.93 -0.22 9.03
C VAL A 116 -3.25 1.22 8.64
N LEU A 117 -2.83 1.66 7.45
CA LEU A 117 -3.01 3.04 6.95
C LEU A 117 -4.30 3.23 6.15
N GLN A 118 -5.11 2.18 5.96
CA GLN A 118 -6.36 2.28 5.23
C GLN A 118 -7.34 3.26 5.91
N LYS A 119 -7.29 3.36 7.23
CA LYS A 119 -8.23 4.16 8.01
C LYS A 119 -7.72 5.58 8.27
N LYS A 120 -8.56 6.57 7.95
CA LYS A 120 -8.25 8.00 8.05
C LYS A 120 -8.03 8.49 9.48
N ASP A 121 -8.48 7.77 10.50
CA ASP A 121 -8.28 8.11 11.91
C ASP A 121 -6.95 7.61 12.48
N ILE A 122 -6.20 6.79 11.71
CA ILE A 122 -4.88 6.31 12.11
C ILE A 122 -3.84 7.29 11.57
N LEU A 123 -3.36 8.15 12.47
CA LEU A 123 -2.27 9.07 12.18
C LEU A 123 -0.93 8.40 12.47
N ILE A 124 -0.03 8.44 11.50
CA ILE A 124 1.39 8.17 11.71
C ILE A 124 2.10 9.49 11.97
N SER A 125 3.17 9.47 12.79
CA SER A 125 3.98 10.66 13.00
C SER A 125 4.62 11.10 11.68
N SER A 126 4.83 12.41 11.52
CA SER A 126 5.49 12.95 10.32
C SER A 126 6.87 12.32 10.07
N THR A 127 7.59 11.96 11.14
CA THR A 127 8.89 11.29 11.06
C THR A 127 8.78 9.86 10.54
N THR A 128 7.80 9.08 11.01
CA THR A 128 7.55 7.72 10.49
C THR A 128 7.03 7.75 9.07
N ALA A 129 6.18 8.72 8.73
CA ALA A 129 5.66 8.90 7.38
C ALA A 129 6.76 9.22 6.37
N LEU A 130 7.71 10.08 6.73
CA LEU A 130 8.85 10.41 5.87
C LEU A 130 9.75 9.20 5.63
N LYS A 131 10.12 8.46 6.69
CA LYS A 131 10.91 7.23 6.54
C LYS A 131 10.19 6.17 5.71
N LEU A 132 8.87 6.04 5.89
CA LEU A 132 8.06 5.14 5.08
C LEU A 132 8.04 5.58 3.61
N ALA A 133 7.86 6.87 3.34
CA ALA A 133 7.89 7.41 1.98
C ALA A 133 9.23 7.15 1.30
N GLU A 134 10.35 7.36 1.99
CA GLU A 134 11.70 7.06 1.50
C GLU A 134 11.87 5.57 1.16
N ALA A 135 11.52 4.68 2.10
CA ALA A 135 11.60 3.23 1.87
C ALA A 135 10.70 2.77 0.70
N LEU A 136 9.53 3.39 0.53
CA LEU A 136 8.64 3.04 -0.58
C LEU A 136 9.18 3.48 -1.94
N LEU A 137 9.90 4.61 -2.01
CA LEU A 137 10.52 5.09 -3.25
C LEU A 137 11.58 4.12 -3.77
N GLU A 138 12.34 3.49 -2.88
CA GLU A 138 13.33 2.46 -3.25
C GLU A 138 12.66 1.22 -3.88
N LEU A 139 11.38 0.99 -3.59
CA LEU A 139 10.60 -0.14 -4.13
C LEU A 139 9.89 0.19 -5.45
N PHE A 140 10.05 1.38 -6.02
CA PHE A 140 9.37 1.78 -7.26
C PHE A 140 9.97 1.14 -8.52
N ASP A 141 11.19 0.62 -8.45
CA ASP A 141 11.86 -0.10 -9.54
C ASP A 141 12.12 -1.57 -9.18
N HIS A 142 11.30 -2.12 -8.28
CA HIS A 142 11.46 -3.49 -7.82
C HIS A 142 10.98 -4.50 -8.88
N ASP A 143 11.78 -5.54 -9.17
CA ASP A 143 11.52 -6.56 -10.21
C ASP A 143 10.13 -7.21 -10.11
N ASN A 144 9.63 -7.36 -8.88
CA ASN A 144 8.27 -7.84 -8.62
C ASN A 144 7.22 -6.73 -8.83
N SER A 145 6.47 -6.83 -9.93
CA SER A 145 5.39 -5.90 -10.29
C SER A 145 4.31 -5.69 -9.21
N GLN A 146 4.03 -6.69 -8.36
CA GLN A 146 3.06 -6.54 -7.27
C GLN A 146 3.65 -5.68 -6.14
N VAL A 147 4.92 -5.88 -5.80
CA VAL A 147 5.63 -5.07 -4.81
C VAL A 147 5.70 -3.62 -5.28
N GLN A 148 6.06 -3.41 -6.55
CA GLN A 148 6.09 -2.09 -7.19
C GLN A 148 4.72 -1.40 -7.17
N LEU A 149 3.65 -2.07 -7.59
CA LEU A 149 2.32 -1.46 -7.63
C LEU A 149 1.83 -1.09 -6.22
N LEU A 150 2.05 -1.97 -5.25
CA LEU A 150 1.65 -1.75 -3.86
C LEU A 150 2.45 -0.63 -3.21
N SER A 151 3.75 -0.53 -3.47
CA SER A 151 4.59 0.53 -2.94
C SER A 151 4.14 1.90 -3.46
N ILE A 152 3.86 2.02 -4.75
CA ILE A 152 3.34 3.25 -5.37
C ILE A 152 2.00 3.64 -4.75
N HIS A 153 1.06 2.70 -4.64
CA HIS A 153 -0.25 2.99 -4.06
C HIS A 153 -0.15 3.45 -2.59
N LEU A 154 0.68 2.76 -1.81
CA LEU A 154 0.89 3.09 -0.41
C LEU A 154 1.59 4.44 -0.24
N PHE A 155 2.51 4.80 -1.13
CA PHE A 155 3.18 6.09 -1.11
C PHE A 155 2.20 7.25 -1.25
N TYR A 156 1.27 7.17 -2.21
CA TYR A 156 0.19 8.16 -2.32
C TYR A 156 -0.67 8.19 -1.07
N LYS A 157 -0.92 7.03 -0.45
CA LYS A 157 -1.69 6.99 0.79
C LYS A 157 -0.98 7.71 1.94
N VAL A 158 0.34 7.55 2.05
CA VAL A 158 1.15 8.27 3.04
C VAL A 158 1.09 9.77 2.78
N MET A 159 1.19 10.22 1.53
CA MET A 159 1.04 11.64 1.15
C MET A 159 -0.29 12.25 1.60
N GLU A 160 -1.39 11.48 1.52
CA GLU A 160 -2.71 11.94 1.99
C GLU A 160 -2.79 12.11 3.52
N LEU A 161 -2.07 11.28 4.28
CA LEU A 161 -2.20 11.17 5.73
C LEU A 161 -1.30 12.14 6.50
N VAL A 162 -0.27 12.71 5.86
CA VAL A 162 0.65 13.65 6.50
C VAL A 162 0.05 15.06 6.57
N VAL A 163 0.17 15.73 7.72
CA VAL A 163 -0.25 17.13 7.92
C VAL A 163 0.54 18.09 7.03
N ASP A 164 -0.01 19.27 6.70
CA ASP A 164 0.56 20.18 5.69
C ASP A 164 2.03 20.57 5.90
N GLU A 165 2.50 20.60 7.15
CA GLU A 165 3.90 20.86 7.47
C GLU A 165 4.82 19.71 7.06
N GLY A 166 4.39 18.46 7.25
CA GLY A 166 5.10 17.28 6.73
C GLY A 166 4.89 17.06 5.24
N LYS A 167 3.84 17.63 4.62
CA LYS A 167 3.68 17.62 3.17
C LYS A 167 4.78 18.40 2.46
N LYS A 168 5.32 19.48 3.06
CA LYS A 168 6.42 20.25 2.47
C LYS A 168 7.72 19.43 2.38
N SER A 169 8.05 18.70 3.44
CA SER A 169 9.22 17.81 3.44
C SER A 169 9.03 16.64 2.48
N LEU A 170 7.87 15.97 2.51
CA LEU A 170 7.57 14.90 1.55
C LEU A 170 7.56 15.42 0.10
N ASN A 171 7.00 16.59 -0.20
CA ASN A 171 7.04 17.18 -1.55
C ASN A 171 8.47 17.42 -2.05
N THR A 172 9.40 17.74 -1.16
CA THR A 172 10.82 17.90 -1.53
C THR A 172 11.44 16.54 -1.91
N VAL A 173 11.10 15.48 -1.18
CA VAL A 173 11.53 14.10 -1.47
C VAL A 173 10.89 13.61 -2.77
N VAL A 174 9.57 13.77 -2.92
CA VAL A 174 8.78 13.49 -4.13
C VAL A 174 9.38 14.16 -5.36
N HIS A 175 9.65 15.48 -5.31
CA HIS A 175 10.12 16.21 -6.47
C HIS A 175 11.52 15.74 -6.93
N LYS A 176 12.34 15.20 -6.01
CA LYS A 176 13.64 14.63 -6.35
C LYS A 176 13.54 13.20 -6.89
N SER A 177 12.60 12.41 -6.38
CA SER A 177 12.56 10.96 -6.65
C SER A 177 11.49 10.51 -7.66
N LEU A 178 10.37 11.24 -7.80
CA LEU A 178 9.28 10.90 -8.74
C LEU A 178 9.42 11.57 -10.10
N TYR A 179 10.19 12.66 -10.22
CA TYR A 179 10.46 13.32 -11.50
C TYR A 179 11.16 12.39 -12.52
N PRO A 180 12.16 11.56 -12.13
CA PRO A 180 12.75 10.56 -13.02
C PRO A 180 11.81 9.41 -13.38
N LEU A 181 10.96 8.95 -12.46
CA LEU A 181 10.05 7.82 -12.71
C LEU A 181 8.88 8.18 -13.62
N LEU A 182 8.41 9.43 -13.56
CA LEU A 182 7.46 9.98 -14.53
C LEU A 182 8.07 10.05 -15.94
N ILE A 183 9.39 10.28 -16.04
CA ILE A 183 10.11 10.29 -17.32
C ILE A 183 10.35 8.85 -17.81
N TYR A 184 10.75 7.92 -16.94
CA TYR A 184 10.99 6.51 -17.27
C TYR A 184 9.71 5.78 -17.74
N CYS A 185 8.57 6.04 -17.08
CA CYS A 185 7.25 5.55 -17.55
C CYS A 185 6.87 6.07 -18.95
N HIS A 186 7.44 7.20 -19.37
CA HIS A 186 7.13 7.81 -20.66
C HIS A 186 7.92 7.20 -21.82
N ASP A 187 9.04 6.53 -21.55
CA ASP A 187 9.98 6.03 -22.57
C ASP A 187 9.78 4.54 -22.89
N GLU A 188 9.52 3.67 -21.89
CA GLU A 188 9.49 2.21 -22.13
C GLU A 188 8.09 1.57 -22.28
N ASN A 189 6.98 2.29 -22.09
CA ASN A 189 5.64 1.70 -22.15
C ASN A 189 4.60 2.57 -22.87
N GLN A 190 4.75 2.73 -24.19
CA GLN A 190 3.81 3.45 -25.06
C GLN A 190 2.36 2.90 -25.05
N HIS A 191 2.09 1.74 -24.44
CA HIS A 191 0.75 1.15 -24.41
C HIS A 191 0.04 1.13 -23.04
N LEU A 192 0.70 1.52 -21.95
CA LEU A 192 0.05 1.59 -20.61
C LEU A 192 0.23 2.94 -19.89
N ALA A 193 1.08 3.84 -20.39
CA ALA A 193 1.39 5.10 -19.71
C ALA A 193 0.40 6.26 -19.96
N LYS A 194 -0.52 6.17 -20.93
CA LYS A 194 -1.22 7.38 -21.43
C LYS A 194 -2.53 7.76 -20.74
N VAL A 195 -3.03 7.00 -19.76
CA VAL A 195 -4.39 7.26 -19.23
C VAL A 195 -4.45 7.46 -17.70
N ARG A 196 -3.42 7.12 -16.92
CA ARG A 196 -3.51 7.18 -15.45
C ARG A 196 -2.66 8.22 -14.73
N PHE A 197 -1.68 8.86 -15.38
CA PHE A 197 -0.84 9.86 -14.72
C PHE A 197 -1.21 11.32 -15.05
N CYS A 198 -1.74 11.62 -16.25
CA CYS A 198 -2.11 13.00 -16.60
C CYS A 198 -3.41 13.52 -15.96
N VAL A 199 -4.33 12.65 -15.55
CA VAL A 199 -5.62 13.08 -14.97
C VAL A 199 -5.48 13.52 -13.50
N MET A 200 -4.42 13.12 -12.81
CA MET A 200 -4.32 13.27 -11.34
C MET A 200 -3.46 14.46 -10.89
N LEU A 201 -2.82 15.18 -11.81
CA LEU A 201 -2.06 16.41 -11.52
C LEU A 201 -2.88 17.70 -11.73
N VAL A 202 -4.17 17.60 -12.06
CA VAL A 202 -5.05 18.77 -12.07
C VAL A 202 -5.63 18.95 -10.67
N PRO A 203 -5.28 20.01 -9.92
CA PRO A 203 -5.91 20.29 -8.64
C PRO A 203 -7.41 20.55 -8.83
N PRO A 204 -8.29 20.07 -7.92
CA PRO A 204 -9.71 20.36 -8.01
C PRO A 204 -9.92 21.82 -7.59
N GLY A 205 -10.04 22.72 -8.57
CA GLY A 205 -10.50 24.09 -8.34
C GLY A 205 -9.71 25.17 -9.07
N ARG A 206 -9.93 25.29 -10.38
CA ARG A 206 -10.21 26.61 -10.98
C ARG A 206 -10.95 26.41 -12.28
N GLY A 207 -12.14 26.99 -12.35
CA GLY A 207 -12.98 26.98 -13.55
C GLY A 207 -12.21 27.51 -14.75
N SER A 208 -12.36 26.76 -15.84
CA SER A 208 -12.27 27.12 -17.25
C SER A 208 -11.83 28.55 -17.57
N ALA A 209 -10.65 28.70 -18.18
CA ALA A 209 -10.42 29.48 -19.40
C ALA A 209 -8.93 29.47 -19.73
N ALA A 210 -8.49 28.54 -20.57
CA ALA A 210 -7.22 28.69 -21.30
C ALA A 210 -7.32 27.93 -22.61
N SER A 211 -7.56 28.72 -23.65
CA SER A 211 -7.63 28.37 -25.07
C SER A 211 -6.40 27.58 -25.53
N CYS A 212 -6.63 26.53 -26.32
CA CYS A 212 -5.56 25.84 -27.05
C CYS A 212 -4.98 26.76 -28.14
N PRO A 213 -3.64 26.93 -28.26
CA PRO A 213 -3.06 27.63 -29.39
C PRO A 213 -2.81 26.66 -30.55
N GLY A 214 -3.40 27.00 -31.70
CA GLY A 214 -2.79 26.91 -33.02
C GLY A 214 -2.27 25.55 -33.50
N THR A 215 -3.05 24.90 -34.36
CA THR A 215 -2.46 24.22 -35.53
C THR A 215 -3.01 24.91 -36.77
N SER A 216 -2.09 25.54 -37.50
CA SER A 216 -2.33 26.34 -38.68
C SER A 216 -2.97 25.51 -39.80
N ARG A 217 -3.95 26.15 -40.45
CA ARG A 217 -4.35 26.03 -41.86
C ARG A 217 -3.38 25.22 -42.73
N ALA A 218 -3.92 24.17 -43.35
CA ALA A 218 -3.52 23.72 -44.68
C ALA A 218 -4.77 23.63 -45.57
N ALA A 219 -4.60 24.07 -46.79
CA ALA A 219 -5.59 24.32 -47.83
C ALA A 219 -6.48 23.12 -48.20
N ALA A 220 -7.75 23.41 -48.50
CA ALA A 220 -8.53 22.67 -49.48
C ALA A 220 -9.47 23.64 -50.21
N SER A 221 -9.03 24.05 -51.39
CA SER A 221 -9.84 24.60 -52.46
C SER A 221 -10.92 23.59 -52.89
N SER A 222 -12.18 24.03 -53.03
CA SER A 222 -13.08 23.67 -54.16
C SER A 222 -14.46 24.35 -54.05
N GLN A 223 -14.62 25.38 -54.89
CA GLN A 223 -15.79 25.82 -55.66
C GLN A 223 -17.15 26.21 -55.01
N PRO A 224 -17.74 27.36 -55.43
CA PRO A 224 -19.09 27.80 -55.10
C PRO A 224 -20.05 27.72 -56.30
N TRP A 225 -21.19 27.03 -56.20
CA TRP A 225 -22.31 27.22 -57.12
C TRP A 225 -23.62 26.86 -56.41
N HIS A 226 -24.50 27.85 -56.20
CA HIS A 226 -25.91 27.78 -56.61
C HIS A 226 -26.74 28.97 -56.08
N ARG A 227 -27.64 29.44 -56.97
CA ARG A 227 -28.78 30.39 -56.83
C ARG A 227 -28.44 31.87 -57.09
N ASP A 228 -29.12 32.64 -57.94
CA ASP A 228 -30.40 32.51 -58.68
C ASP A 228 -30.40 33.50 -59.87
N ALA A 229 -31.12 33.21 -60.96
CA ALA A 229 -31.89 34.20 -61.77
C ALA A 229 -32.68 33.51 -62.92
N ALA A 230 -33.98 33.83 -63.01
CA ALA A 230 -35.01 33.38 -63.98
C ALA A 230 -34.99 34.20 -65.31
N PRO A 231 -36.04 34.26 -66.20
CA PRO A 231 -37.28 33.47 -66.40
C PRO A 231 -37.63 33.10 -67.89
N VAL A 232 -38.58 32.14 -68.06
CA VAL A 232 -39.80 32.06 -68.93
C VAL A 232 -39.75 32.61 -70.39
N PRO A 233 -40.25 31.87 -71.43
CA PRO A 233 -41.69 31.65 -71.72
C PRO A 233 -42.22 30.24 -71.46
#